data_AF-A0A2H6GYI7-F1
#
_entry.id   AF-A0A2H6GYI7-F1
#
_cell.length_a   1.000
_cell.length_b   1.000
_cell.length_c   1.000
_cell.angle_alpha   90.00
_cell.angle_beta   90.00
_cell.angle_gamma   90.00
#
_symmetry.space_group_name_H-M   'P 1'
#
loop_
_entity.id
_entity.type
_entity.pdbx_description
1 polymer ?
#
loop_
_entity_poly.entity_id
_entity_poly.type
_entity_poly.pdbx_seq_one_letter_code
_entity_poly.pdbx_strand_id
1 'polypeptide(L)'
;MLLGPTGGYIAGFIVASFLIGHLTDTYVGARKIKAQLVIMLAGVAVIYTIGAIQFYNFTKTNPPLQNWVMTSLGTNTFGLRETLSAAVLPFIPGDIVKAVAAAALGTAILPKKPFAEEKDAA
;
A
#
# COMPACT_ATOMS: atom_id res chain seq x y z
N MET A 1 15.48 10.77 -7.72
CA MET A 1 14.69 10.25 -6.57
C MET A 1 13.43 9.51 -7.03
N LEU A 2 12.57 10.09 -7.89
CA LEU A 2 11.36 9.43 -8.39
C LEU A 2 11.60 8.28 -9.40
N LEU A 3 12.71 8.32 -10.15
CA LEU A 3 13.10 7.22 -11.05
C LEU A 3 13.94 6.13 -10.35
N GLY A 4 14.06 6.18 -9.02
CA GLY A 4 14.78 5.16 -8.24
C GLY A 4 13.92 3.93 -7.93
N PRO A 5 14.45 2.95 -7.18
CA PRO A 5 13.74 1.71 -6.84
C PRO A 5 12.48 1.93 -5.98
N THR A 6 12.42 3.06 -5.25
CA THR A 6 11.32 3.40 -4.34
C THR A 6 10.27 4.34 -4.94
N GLY A 7 10.50 4.88 -6.15
CA GLY A 7 9.61 5.89 -6.73
C GLY A 7 8.18 5.40 -6.96
N GLY A 8 8.01 4.10 -7.24
CA GLY A 8 6.70 3.52 -7.50
C GLY A 8 5.83 3.47 -6.25
N TYR A 9 6.45 3.34 -5.08
CA TYR A 9 5.74 3.41 -3.80
C TYR A 9 5.22 4.82 -3.55
N ILE A 10 5.99 5.84 -3.90
CA ILE A 10 5.58 7.25 -3.79
C ILE A 10 4.39 7.54 -4.70
N ALA A 11 4.45 7.12 -5.96
CA ALA A 11 3.32 7.23 -6.88
C ALA A 11 2.10 6.44 -6.36
N GLY A 12 2.32 5.25 -5.81
CA GLY A 12 1.29 4.43 -5.19
C GLY A 12 0.58 5.12 -4.02
N PHE A 13 1.30 5.92 -3.21
CA PHE A 13 0.67 6.70 -2.13
C PHE A 13 -0.34 7.73 -2.63
N ILE A 14 -0.09 8.34 -3.79
CA ILE A 14 -1.03 9.29 -4.41
C ILE A 14 -2.31 8.59 -4.84
N VAL A 15 -2.18 7.41 -5.45
CA VAL A 15 -3.35 6.61 -5.88
C VAL A 15 -4.10 6.05 -4.67
N ALA A 16 -3.39 5.58 -3.66
CA ALA A 16 -3.98 5.02 -2.44
C ALA A 16 -4.74 6.08 -1.64
N SER A 17 -4.23 7.30 -1.50
CA SER A 17 -4.94 8.37 -0.78
C SER A 17 -6.26 8.74 -1.46
N PHE A 18 -6.26 8.82 -2.80
CA PHE A 18 -7.48 9.02 -3.58
C PHE A 18 -8.49 7.88 -3.38
N LEU A 19 -8.05 6.62 -3.50
CA LEU A 19 -8.91 5.45 -3.30
C LEU A 19 -9.52 5.41 -1.90
N ILE A 20 -8.69 5.59 -0.87
CA ILE A 20 -9.12 5.56 0.53
C ILE A 20 -10.13 6.69 0.78
N GLY A 21 -9.81 7.93 0.40
CA GLY A 21 -10.69 9.07 0.57
C GLY A 21 -12.02 8.88 -0.15
N HIS A 22 -11.97 8.48 -1.43
CA HIS A 22 -13.17 8.25 -2.21
C HIS A 22 -14.09 7.19 -1.59
N LEU A 23 -13.54 6.05 -1.13
CA LEU A 23 -14.35 4.99 -0.49
C LEU A 23 -14.87 5.39 0.90
N THR A 24 -14.06 6.07 1.71
CA THR A 24 -14.46 6.52 3.05
C THR A 24 -15.54 7.62 3.00
N ASP A 25 -15.51 8.48 1.98
CA ASP A 25 -16.48 9.56 1.82
C ASP A 25 -17.78 9.09 1.15
N THR A 26 -17.70 8.12 0.23
CA THR A 26 -18.88 7.62 -0.51
C THR A 26 -19.82 6.77 0.36
N TYR A 27 -19.28 6.06 1.36
CA TYR A 27 -20.02 5.11 2.18
C TYR A 27 -19.90 5.43 3.68
N VAL A 28 -21.03 5.68 4.34
CA VAL A 28 -21.10 5.84 5.80
C VAL A 28 -20.62 4.57 6.51
N GLY A 29 -20.93 3.39 5.94
CA GLY A 29 -20.47 2.09 6.43
C GLY A 29 -18.95 1.90 6.40
N ALA A 30 -18.23 2.60 5.51
CA ALA A 30 -16.77 2.56 5.41
C ALA A 30 -16.09 3.12 6.66
N ARG A 31 -16.77 4.02 7.40
CA ARG A 31 -16.26 4.66 8.62
C ARG A 31 -16.26 3.74 9.84
N LYS A 32 -16.74 2.50 9.72
CA LYS A 32 -16.69 1.46 10.76
C LYS A 32 -15.31 0.78 10.76
N ILE A 33 -14.84 0.37 11.93
CA ILE A 33 -13.49 -0.19 12.12
C ILE A 33 -13.12 -1.31 11.14
N LYS A 34 -14.03 -2.25 10.87
CA LYS A 34 -13.78 -3.37 9.96
C LYS A 34 -13.63 -2.91 8.52
N ALA A 35 -14.52 -2.02 8.05
CA ALA A 35 -14.49 -1.51 6.70
C ALA A 35 -13.29 -0.57 6.50
N GLN A 36 -13.00 0.30 7.47
CA GLN A 36 -11.85 1.19 7.45
C GLN A 36 -10.54 0.39 7.42
N LEU A 37 -10.43 -0.71 8.18
CA LEU A 37 -9.26 -1.58 8.11
C LEU A 37 -9.08 -2.20 6.72
N VAL A 38 -10.17 -2.69 6.11
CA VAL A 38 -10.13 -3.26 4.75
C VAL A 38 -9.70 -2.21 3.72
N ILE A 39 -10.22 -0.99 3.81
CA ILE A 39 -9.86 0.11 2.90
C ILE A 39 -8.38 0.50 3.07
N MET A 40 -7.86 0.55 4.30
CA MET A 40 -6.45 0.82 4.57
C MET A 40 -5.55 -0.29 3.99
N LEU A 41 -5.92 -1.56 4.16
CA LEU A 41 -5.19 -2.69 3.58
C LEU A 41 -5.25 -2.69 2.04
N ALA A 42 -6.38 -2.30 1.45
CA ALA A 42 -6.49 -2.11 0.01
C ALA A 42 -5.55 -1.01 -0.50
N GLY A 43 -5.42 0.09 0.25
CA GLY A 43 -4.44 1.13 -0.04
C GLY A 43 -3.00 0.61 0.00
N VAL A 44 -2.63 -0.19 1.01
CA VAL A 44 -1.31 -0.86 1.08
C VAL A 44 -1.09 -1.76 -0.13
N ALA A 45 -2.11 -2.54 -0.54
CA ALA A 45 -2.01 -3.39 -1.72
C ALA A 45 -1.77 -2.60 -3.01
N VAL A 46 -2.43 -1.44 -3.19
CA VAL A 46 -2.19 -0.52 -4.32
C VAL A 46 -0.75 0.00 -4.31
N ILE A 47 -0.27 0.45 -3.14
CA ILE A 47 1.10 0.95 -2.98
C ILE A 47 2.12 -0.11 -3.36
N TYR A 48 1.97 -1.34 -2.85
CA TYR A 48 2.86 -2.45 -3.16
C TYR A 48 2.78 -2.90 -4.61
N THR A 49 1.61 -2.88 -5.23
CA THR A 49 1.46 -3.27 -6.64
C THR A 49 2.26 -2.32 -7.54
N ILE A 50 2.06 -1.01 -7.38
CA ILE A 50 2.76 -0.01 -8.19
C ILE A 50 4.26 0.03 -7.85
N GLY A 51 4.58 -0.04 -6.55
CA GLY A 51 5.96 -0.07 -6.05
C GLY A 51 6.76 -1.27 -6.53
N ALA A 52 6.22 -2.48 -6.41
CA ALA A 52 6.90 -3.72 -6.80
C ALA A 52 7.12 -3.81 -8.33
N ILE A 53 6.18 -3.29 -9.14
CA ILE A 53 6.35 -3.21 -10.60
C ILE A 53 7.55 -2.32 -10.95
N GLN A 54 7.63 -1.12 -10.36
CA GLN A 54 8.77 -0.24 -10.60
C GLN A 54 10.07 -0.83 -10.04
N PHE A 55 10.05 -1.42 -8.85
CA PHE A 55 11.21 -2.04 -8.23
C PHE A 55 11.77 -3.19 -9.10
N TYR A 56 10.89 -4.05 -9.65
CA TYR A 56 11.29 -5.12 -10.56
C TYR A 56 11.98 -4.57 -11.80
N ASN A 57 11.34 -3.61 -12.48
CA ASN A 57 11.88 -3.02 -13.70
C ASN A 57 13.21 -2.31 -13.45
N PHE A 58 13.30 -1.53 -12.37
CA PHE A 58 14.52 -0.82 -12.00
C PHE A 58 15.63 -1.80 -11.62
N THR A 59 15.35 -2.82 -10.80
CA THR A 59 16.38 -3.78 -10.38
C THR A 59 16.92 -4.58 -11.57
N LYS A 60 16.05 -4.96 -12.51
CA LYS A 60 16.44 -5.65 -13.74
C LYS A 60 17.38 -4.82 -14.64
N THR A 61 17.22 -3.49 -14.67
CA THR A 61 18.10 -2.60 -15.45
C THR A 61 19.35 -2.15 -14.69
N ASN A 62 19.47 -2.46 -13.40
CA ASN A 62 20.55 -2.02 -12.54
C ASN A 62 21.32 -3.23 -11.95
N PRO A 63 22.36 -3.74 -12.64
CA PRO A 63 23.11 -4.92 -12.22
C PRO A 63 23.65 -4.88 -10.78
N PRO A 64 24.15 -3.73 -10.25
CA PRO A 64 24.62 -3.67 -8.86
C PRO A 64 23.51 -3.95 -7.84
N LEU A 65 22.32 -3.39 -8.07
CA LEU A 65 21.17 -3.60 -7.19
C LEU A 65 20.65 -5.04 -7.31
N GLN A 66 20.59 -5.59 -8.52
CA GLN A 66 20.19 -6.97 -8.73
C GLN A 66 21.09 -7.94 -7.98
N ASN A 67 22.41 -7.77 -8.09
CA ASN A 67 23.38 -8.61 -7.40
C ASN A 67 23.27 -8.48 -5.88
N TRP A 68 23.03 -7.26 -5.38
CA TRP A 68 22.81 -7.03 -3.96
C TRP A 68 21.55 -7.78 -3.48
N VAL A 69 20.41 -7.63 -4.15
CA VAL A 69 19.16 -8.33 -3.79
C VAL A 69 19.35 -9.85 -3.81
N MET A 70 19.97 -10.39 -4.86
CA MET A 70 20.22 -11.82 -4.99
C MET A 70 21.13 -12.36 -3.89
N THR A 71 22.21 -11.64 -3.57
CA THR A 71 23.15 -12.02 -2.50
C THR A 71 22.50 -11.93 -1.12
N SER A 72 21.74 -10.87 -0.85
CA SER A 72 21.02 -10.69 0.42
C SER A 72 19.97 -11.77 0.66
N LEU A 73 19.35 -12.29 -0.40
CA LEU A 73 18.37 -13.36 -0.33
C LEU A 73 18.98 -14.78 -0.47
N GLY A 74 20.27 -14.89 -0.77
CA GLY A 74 20.95 -16.17 -1.00
C GLY A 74 20.46 -16.92 -2.24
N THR A 75 20.09 -16.19 -3.30
CA THR A 75 19.51 -16.75 -4.54
C THR A 75 20.40 -16.50 -5.75
N ASN A 76 20.35 -17.40 -6.73
CA ASN A 76 21.11 -17.30 -7.98
C ASN A 76 20.26 -16.83 -9.17
N THR A 77 19.00 -16.52 -8.94
CA THR A 77 18.03 -16.16 -9.98
C THR A 77 17.20 -14.98 -9.50
N PHE A 78 16.94 -14.02 -10.38
CA PHE A 78 16.09 -12.87 -10.06
C PHE A 78 14.72 -13.01 -10.73
N GLY A 79 13.66 -13.00 -9.93
CA GLY A 79 12.29 -13.11 -10.42
C GLY A 79 11.26 -12.46 -9.48
N LEU A 80 10.00 -12.87 -9.64
CA LEU A 80 8.87 -12.32 -8.88
C LEU A 80 9.02 -12.56 -7.37
N ARG A 81 9.44 -13.77 -6.98
CA ARG A 81 9.58 -14.12 -5.56
C ARG A 81 10.67 -13.29 -4.88
N GLU A 82 11.82 -13.08 -5.52
CA GLU A 82 12.89 -12.24 -4.98
C GLU A 82 12.47 -10.78 -4.88
N THR A 83 11.72 -10.31 -5.90
CA THR A 83 11.12 -8.97 -5.90
C THR A 83 10.19 -8.79 -4.72
N LEU A 84 9.24 -9.71 -4.50
CA LEU A 84 8.29 -9.61 -3.39
C LEU A 84 8.99 -9.78 -2.02
N SER A 85 9.94 -10.70 -1.92
CA SER A 85 10.70 -10.92 -0.68
C SER A 85 11.53 -9.71 -0.28
N ALA A 86 12.15 -9.01 -1.23
CA ALA A 86 12.93 -7.80 -0.94
C ALA A 86 12.05 -6.55 -0.77
N ALA A 87 11.01 -6.42 -1.60
CA ALA A 87 10.30 -5.15 -1.78
C ALA A 87 8.94 -5.08 -1.04
N VAL A 88 8.45 -6.21 -0.51
CA VAL A 88 7.14 -6.28 0.17
C VAL A 88 7.28 -6.90 1.57
N LEU A 89 7.84 -8.10 1.66
CA LEU A 89 7.87 -8.90 2.89
C LEU A 89 8.39 -8.16 4.15
N PRO A 90 9.50 -7.40 4.12
CA PRO A 90 10.01 -6.73 5.32
C PRO A 90 9.09 -5.60 5.81
N PHE A 91 8.20 -5.07 4.97
CA PHE A 91 7.34 -3.93 5.30
C PHE A 91 5.99 -4.36 5.88
N ILE A 92 5.57 -5.60 5.64
CA ILE A 92 4.26 -6.13 6.07
C ILE A 92 4.00 -5.93 7.57
N PRO A 93 4.90 -6.31 8.51
CA PRO A 93 4.59 -6.19 9.94
C PRO A 93 4.32 -4.75 10.36
N GLY A 94 5.13 -3.81 9.87
CA GLY A 94 4.97 -2.38 10.17
C GLY A 94 3.70 -1.81 9.55
N ASP A 95 3.36 -2.22 8.33
CA ASP A 95 2.18 -1.70 7.64
C ASP A 95 0.87 -2.29 8.18
N ILE A 96 0.87 -3.50 8.73
CA ILE A 96 -0.27 -4.03 9.50
C ILE A 96 -0.53 -3.16 10.73
N VAL A 97 0.52 -2.86 11.51
CA VAL A 97 0.40 -2.01 12.70
C VAL A 97 -0.13 -0.62 12.33
N LYS A 98 0.41 -0.02 11.26
CA LYS A 98 -0.08 1.28 10.76
C LYS A 98 -1.53 1.21 10.28
N ALA A 99 -1.92 0.17 9.56
CA ALA A 99 -3.28 0.01 9.05
C ALA A 99 -4.29 -0.10 10.20
N VAL A 100 -3.95 -0.86 11.25
CA VAL A 100 -4.78 -0.97 12.46
C VAL A 100 -4.87 0.39 13.18
N ALA A 101 -3.74 1.08 13.36
CA ALA A 101 -3.73 2.40 13.99
C ALA A 101 -4.54 3.43 13.18
N ALA A 102 -4.36 3.48 11.87
CA ALA A 102 -5.10 4.36 10.97
C ALA A 102 -6.61 4.05 10.96
N ALA A 103 -6.99 2.77 10.98
CA ALA A 103 -8.39 2.37 11.06
C ALA A 103 -9.02 2.77 12.41
N ALA A 104 -8.29 2.60 13.51
CA ALA A 104 -8.75 2.99 14.84
C ALA A 104 -8.94 4.51 14.95
N LEU A 105 -7.94 5.28 14.56
CA LEU A 105 -7.99 6.74 14.55
C LEU A 105 -9.07 7.26 13.59
N GLY A 106 -9.13 6.71 12.38
CA GLY A 106 -10.16 7.05 11.40
C GLY A 106 -11.56 6.80 11.96
N THR A 107 -11.81 5.64 12.54
CA THR A 107 -13.13 5.32 13.14
C THR A 107 -13.48 6.20 14.34
N ALA A 108 -12.48 6.68 15.09
CA ALA A 108 -12.68 7.54 16.24
C ALA A 108 -13.01 8.99 15.84
N ILE A 109 -12.42 9.48 14.75
CA ILE A 109 -12.54 10.86 14.29
C ILE A 109 -13.69 11.02 13.28
N LEU A 110 -13.89 10.03 12.41
CA LEU A 110 -14.85 10.12 11.32
C LEU A 110 -16.28 10.07 11.85
N PRO A 111 -17.14 11.00 11.41
CA PRO A 111 -18.46 11.09 11.96
C PRO A 111 -19.37 10.05 11.30
N LYS A 112 -20.10 9.30 12.13
CA LYS A 112 -20.81 8.06 11.74
C LYS A 112 -22.23 8.30 11.21
N LYS A 113 -22.62 9.56 11.06
CA LYS A 113 -23.90 9.96 10.46
C LYS A 113 -23.67 10.34 8.99
N PRO A 114 -24.71 10.34 8.15
CA PRO A 114 -24.66 10.99 6.85
C PRO A 114 -24.40 12.49 7.02
N PHE A 115 -23.51 13.05 6.21
CA PHE A 115 -23.25 14.50 6.16
C PHE A 115 -23.38 15.08 4.74
N ALA A 116 -23.47 14.24 3.71
CA ALA A 116 -23.51 14.65 2.31
C ALA A 116 -24.42 13.67 1.50
N GLU A 117 -24.10 13.46 0.22
CA GLU A 117 -24.79 12.49 -0.67
C GLU A 117 -24.17 11.09 -0.54
N GLU A 118 -24.08 10.54 0.67
CA GLU A 118 -23.56 9.18 0.85
C GLU A 118 -24.56 8.15 0.30
N LYS A 119 -24.06 7.16 -0.47
CA LYS A 119 -24.92 6.21 -1.21
C LYS A 119 -25.65 5.20 -0.32
N ASP A 120 -25.19 5.01 0.91
CA ASP A 120 -25.76 4.08 1.89
C ASP A 120 -26.48 4.80 3.05
N ALA A 121 -26.70 6.10 2.92
CA ALA A 121 -27.56 6.88 3.81
C ALA A 121 -29.03 6.62 3.47
N ALA A 122 -29.59 5.55 4.04
CA ALA A 122 -31.04 5.30 4.08
C ALA A 122 -31.68 5.92 5.33
#